data_AF-A0A8S2V7J6-F1
#
_entry.id   AF-A0A8S2V7J6-F1
#
_cell.length_a   1.000
_cell.length_b   1.000
_cell.length_c   1.000
_cell.angle_alpha   90.00
_cell.angle_beta   90.00
_cell.angle_gamma   90.00
#
_symmetry.space_group_name_H-M   'P 1'
#
loop_
_entity.id
_entity.type
_entity.pdbx_description
1 polymer ?
#
loop_
_entity_poly.entity_id
_entity_poly.type
_entity_poly.pdbx_seq_one_letter_code
_entity_poly.pdbx_strand_id
1 'polypeptide(L)' 'LINFIWFFRQAFKVEPYPQQAEIRKYVIRSAIGTVIWCIIIIAWNIIFQQLRTRLGPAGDYLTFVVPRGYY' A
#
# COMPACT_ATOMS: atom_id res chain seq x y z
N LEU A 1 3.80 -3.54 5.20
CA LEU A 1 2.85 -4.26 6.07
C LEU A 1 3.47 -5.46 6.79
N ILE A 2 4.00 -6.45 6.06
CA ILE A 2 4.57 -7.69 6.65
C ILE A 2 5.63 -7.40 7.73
N ASN A 3 6.64 -6.58 7.40
CA ASN A 3 7.70 -6.19 8.34
C ASN A 3 7.16 -5.54 9.62
N PHE A 4 6.10 -4.73 9.50
CA PHE A 4 5.51 -4.10 10.67
C PHE A 4 4.86 -5.13 11.58
N ILE A 5 4.04 -6.05 11.03
CA ILE A 5 3.31 -7.07 11.80
C ILE A 5 4.27 -8.07 12.46
N TRP A 6 5.22 -8.60 11.69
CA TRP A 6 6.13 -9.65 12.16
C TRP A 6 7.05 -9.17 13.29
N PHE A 7 7.63 -7.98 13.12
CA PHE A 7 8.60 -7.43 14.07
C PHE A 7 7.97 -6.55 15.17
N PHE A 8 6.64 -6.36 15.17
CA PHE A 8 5.95 -5.51 16.15
C PHE A 8 6.26 -5.92 17.60
N ARG A 9 6.19 -7.22 17.89
CA ARG A 9 6.46 -7.74 19.24
C ARG A 9 7.91 -7.47 19.66
N GLN A 10 8.87 -7.72 18.76
CA GLN A 10 10.29 -7.53 19.02
C GLN A 10 10.66 -6.04 19.17
N ALA A 11 9.95 -5.15 18.47
CA ALA A 11 10.16 -3.71 18.55
C ALA A 11 9.57 -3.04 19.80
N PHE A 12 8.45 -3.56 20.33
CA PHE A 12 7.66 -2.84 21.35
C PHE A 12 7.33 -3.62 22.64
N LYS A 13 7.30 -4.96 22.62
CA LYS A 13 6.74 -5.76 23.73
C LYS A 13 7.78 -6.56 24.52
N VAL A 14 8.94 -6.88 23.94
CA VAL A 14 10.01 -7.61 24.63
C VAL A 14 10.87 -6.67 25.46
N GLU A 15 11.57 -7.22 26.45
CA GLU A 15 12.52 -6.48 27.30
C GLU A 15 13.59 -5.76 26.46
N PRO A 16 14.14 -4.62 26.94
CA PRO A 16 15.14 -3.87 26.20
C PRO A 16 16.41 -4.68 25.89
N TYR A 17 16.81 -4.69 24.62
CA TYR A 17 18.08 -5.27 24.15
C TYR A 17 18.77 -4.32 23.16
N PRO A 18 20.09 -4.40 22.98
CA PRO A 18 20.87 -3.39 22.23
C PRO A 18 20.36 -3.09 20.82
N GLN A 19 19.85 -4.10 20.10
CA GLN A 19 19.39 -3.97 18.71
C GLN A 19 17.92 -3.52 18.59
N GLN A 20 17.17 -3.45 19.71
CA GLN A 20 15.74 -3.16 19.70
C GLN A 20 15.43 -1.78 19.11
N ALA A 21 16.27 -0.79 19.39
CA ALA A 21 16.08 0.58 18.90
C ALA A 21 16.16 0.66 17.38
N GLU A 22 17.09 -0.09 16.77
CA GLU A 22 17.24 -0.15 15.33
C GLU A 22 16.07 -0.88 14.67
N ILE A 23 15.65 -2.00 15.23
CA ILE A 23 14.47 -2.75 14.77
C ILE A 23 13.21 -1.87 14.84
N ARG A 24 12.99 -1.16 15.96
CA ARG A 24 11.87 -0.24 16.13
C ARG A 24 11.85 0.86 15.08
N LYS A 25 13.00 1.45 14.75
CA LYS A 25 13.15 2.46 13.69
C LYS A 25 12.70 1.91 12.33
N TYR A 26 13.12 0.70 11.95
CA TYR A 26 12.71 0.10 10.68
C TYR A 26 11.24 -0.31 10.65
N VAL A 27 10.70 -0.81 11.77
CA VAL A 27 9.27 -1.13 11.91
C VAL A 27 8.41 0.12 11.69
N ILE A 28 8.75 1.24 12.33
CA ILE A 28 8.03 2.51 12.17
C ILE A 28 8.13 3.03 10.73
N ARG A 29 9.33 3.03 10.14
CA ARG A 29 9.53 3.43 8.73
C ARG A 29 8.71 2.57 7.77
N SER A 30 8.63 1.26 8.02
CA SER A 30 7.81 0.33 7.23
C SER A 30 6.32 0.62 7.34
N ALA A 31 5.83 1.02 8.53
CA ALA A 31 4.44 1.43 8.71
C ALA A 31 4.13 2.71 7.94
N ILE A 32 4.97 3.73 8.05
CA ILE A 32 4.82 4.99 7.31
C ILE A 32 4.80 4.72 5.80
N GLY A 33 5.75 3.94 5.29
CA GLY A 33 5.77 3.55 3.88
C GLY A 33 4.50 2.81 3.45
N THR A 34 3.95 1.95 4.31
CA THR A 34 2.69 1.26 4.04
C THR A 34 1.52 2.24 3.91
N VAL A 35 1.40 3.22 4.83
CA VAL A 35 0.34 4.24 4.78
C VAL A 35 0.45 5.10 3.51
N ILE A 36 1.66 5.54 3.16
CA ILE A 36 1.91 6.31 1.93
C ILE A 36 1.48 5.51 0.70
N TRP A 37 1.90 4.26 0.60
CA TRP A 37 1.51 3.40 -0.52
C TRP A 37 0.01 3.13 -0.59
N CYS A 38 -0.65 2.94 0.56
CA CYS A 38 -2.10 2.81 0.61
C CYS A 38 -2.80 4.05 0.04
N ILE A 39 -2.38 5.25 0.45
CA ILE A 39 -2.95 6.51 -0.07
C ILE A 39 -2.75 6.62 -1.58
N ILE A 40 -1.53 6.35 -2.07
CA ILE A 40 -1.21 6.40 -3.51
C ILE A 40 -2.09 5.42 -4.30
N ILE A 41 -2.22 4.18 -3.84
CA ILE A 41 -3.01 3.15 -4.52
C ILE A 41 -4.51 3.50 -4.51
N ILE A 42 -5.03 4.01 -3.39
CA ILE A 42 -6.43 4.44 -3.30
C ILE A 42 -6.68 5.62 -4.24
N ALA A 43 -5.82 6.64 -4.22
CA ALA A 43 -5.94 7.80 -5.10
C ALA A 43 -5.86 7.38 -6.58
N TRP A 44 -4.92 6.52 -6.94
CA TRP A 44 -4.81 5.96 -8.28
C TRP A 44 -6.09 5.24 -8.72
N ASN A 45 -6.67 4.40 -7.86
CA ASN A 45 -7.92 3.71 -8.16
C ASN A 45 -9.07 4.70 -8.37
N ILE A 46 -9.21 5.71 -7.51
CA ILE A 46 -10.28 6.71 -7.64
C ILE A 46 -10.16 7.45 -8.97
N ILE A 47 -8.97 7.96 -9.28
CA ILE A 47 -8.69 8.71 -10.52
C ILE A 47 -8.93 7.80 -11.73
N PHE A 48 -8.37 6.59 -11.72
CA PHE A 48 -8.52 5.66 -12.83
C PHE A 48 -10.00 5.32 -13.06
N GLN A 49 -10.76 4.95 -12.03
CA GLN A 49 -12.18 4.59 -12.19
C GLN A 49 -13.03 5.76 -12.69
N GLN A 50 -12.73 7.00 -12.31
CA GLN A 50 -13.45 8.20 -12.78
C GLN A 50 -13.12 8.56 -14.23
N LEU A 51 -11.86 8.39 -14.65
CA LEU A 51 -11.41 8.78 -15.99
C LEU A 51 -11.38 7.63 -16.99
N ARG A 52 -11.52 6.36 -16.57
CA ARG A 52 -11.36 5.17 -17.42
C ARG A 52 -12.13 5.26 -18.73
N THR A 53 -13.40 5.67 -18.67
CA THR A 53 -14.28 5.80 -19.84
C THR A 53 -13.90 6.97 -20.75
N ARG A 54 -13.27 8.01 -20.20
CA ARG A 54 -12.81 9.21 -20.93
C ARG A 54 -11.44 9.00 -21.58
N LEU A 55 -10.63 8.08 -21.05
CA LEU A 55 -9.31 7.74 -21.59
C LEU A 55 -9.37 6.92 -22.89
N GLY A 56 -10.57 6.49 -23.31
CA GLY A 56 -10.78 5.77 -24.56
C GLY A 56 -9.89 4.51 -24.65
N PRO A 57 -9.21 4.27 -25.78
CA PRO A 57 -8.36 3.08 -25.96
C PRO A 57 -7.28 2.93 -24.89
N ALA A 58 -6.70 4.03 -24.41
CA ALA A 58 -5.69 3.98 -23.36
C ALA A 58 -6.25 3.45 -22.03
N GLY A 59 -7.51 3.80 -21.71
CA GLY A 59 -8.24 3.26 -20.56
C GLY A 59 -8.49 1.77 -20.70
N ASP A 60 -8.83 1.30 -21.90
CA ASP A 60 -9.05 -0.12 -22.18
C ASP A 60 -7.76 -0.94 -22.10
N TYR A 61 -6.64 -0.45 -22.64
CA TYR A 61 -5.33 -1.11 -22.52
C TYR A 61 -4.84 -1.23 -21.08
N LEU A 62 -5.15 -0.24 -20.23
CA LEU A 62 -4.82 -0.26 -18.80
C LEU A 62 -5.81 -1.10 -17.98
N THR A 63 -6.97 -1.46 -18.54
CA THR A 63 -7.99 -2.24 -17.84
C THR A 63 -7.68 -3.73 -17.94
N PHE A 64 -7.31 -4.33 -16.81
CA PHE A 64 -7.10 -5.79 -16.76
C PHE A 64 -8.42 -6.58 -16.71
N VAL A 65 -9.42 -6.08 -15.98
CA VAL A 65 -10.74 -6.72 -15.87
C VAL A 65 -11.79 -5.79 -16.47
N VAL A 66 -12.26 -6.14 -17.66
CA VAL A 66 -13.31 -5.38 -18.36
C VAL A 66 -14.69 -5.83 -17.84
N PRO A 67 -15.53 -4.90 -17.34
CA PRO A 67 -16.88 -5.23 -16.91
C PRO A 67 -17.77 -5.60 -18.11
N ARG A 68 -18.36 -6.79 -18.10
CA ARG A 68 -19.14 -7.35 -19.24
C ARG A 68 -20.51 -6.70 -19.49
N GLY A 69 -20.98 -5.82 -18.60
CA GLY A 69 -22.28 -5.13 -18.73
C GLY A 69 -22.21 -3.75 -19.38
N TYR A 70 -21.07 -3.39 -19.99
CA TYR A 70 -20.82 -2.09 -20.61
C TYR A 70 -21.00 -2.07 -22.14
N TYR A 71 -21.77 -3.02 -22.67
CA TYR A 71 -22.15 -3.11 -24.08
C TYR A 71 -23.67 -2.95 -24.23
#